data_AF-A0A420DJ81-F1
#
_entry.id   AF-A0A420DJ81-F1
#
_cell.length_a   1.000
_cell.length_b   1.000
_cell.length_c   1.000
_cell.angle_alpha   90.00
_cell.angle_beta   90.00
_cell.angle_gamma   90.00
#
_symmetry.space_group_name_H-M   'P 1'
#
loop_
_entity.id
_entity.type
_entity.pdbx_description
1 polymer ?
#
loop_
_entity_poly.entity_id
_entity_poly.type
_entity_poly.pdbx_seq_one_letter_code
_entity_poly.pdbx_strand_id
1 'polypeptide(L)' 'MTPEADKPTAIADKMKTVKTAWDKAPSGPKKHEALKHYQAAERAHTAKNDADTHKALDAVTNALA' A
#
# COMPACT_ATOMS: atom_id res chain seq x y z
N MET A 1 -13.15 4.76 -19.65
CA MET A 1 -12.14 5.69 -19.12
C MET A 1 -10.91 4.86 -18.78
N THR A 2 -9.91 4.92 -19.64
CA THR A 2 -8.59 4.29 -19.51
C THR A 2 -7.58 5.40 -19.81
N PRO A 3 -6.42 5.46 -19.14
CA PRO A 3 -5.33 4.60 -19.62
C PRO A 3 -4.30 4.16 -18.53
N GLU A 4 -3.36 3.31 -18.96
CA GLU A 4 -2.03 3.07 -18.35
C GLU A 4 -1.93 2.06 -17.19
N ALA A 5 -2.15 0.79 -17.52
CA ALA A 5 -1.48 -0.33 -16.86
C ALA A 5 -0.30 -0.79 -17.73
N ASP A 6 0.73 0.04 -17.89
CA ASP A 6 2.00 -0.36 -18.53
C ASP A 6 3.19 0.44 -17.96
N LYS A 7 3.52 0.19 -16.69
CA LYS A 7 4.90 0.16 -16.15
C LYS A 7 4.91 -0.14 -14.64
N PRO A 8 5.85 -0.94 -14.13
CA PRO A 8 5.87 -1.39 -12.73
C PRO A 8 6.36 -0.37 -11.68
N THR A 9 6.26 0.96 -11.88
CA THR A 9 7.23 1.91 -11.25
C THR A 9 6.69 3.06 -10.38
N ALA A 10 5.39 3.31 -10.22
CA ALA A 10 4.92 4.39 -9.35
C ALA A 10 4.38 3.83 -8.04
N ILE A 11 5.23 3.80 -7.01
CA ILE A 11 4.84 3.53 -5.62
C ILE A 11 3.51 4.17 -5.24
N ALA A 12 3.29 5.41 -5.69
CA ALA A 12 2.07 6.16 -5.48
C ALA A 12 0.80 5.43 -5.96
N ASP A 13 0.85 4.72 -7.09
CA ASP A 13 -0.28 3.95 -7.61
C ASP A 13 -0.57 2.72 -6.74
N LYS A 14 0.51 2.06 -6.31
CA LYS A 14 0.44 0.91 -5.38
C LYS A 14 -0.12 1.34 -4.02
N MET A 15 0.31 2.49 -3.49
CA MET A 15 -0.25 3.08 -2.26
C MET A 15 -1.74 3.39 -2.41
N LYS A 16 -2.17 3.94 -3.55
CA LYS A 16 -3.58 4.27 -3.80
C LYS A 16 -4.45 3.02 -3.84
N THR A 17 -3.98 1.96 -4.52
CA THR A 17 -4.67 0.67 -4.57
C THR A 17 -4.79 0.05 -3.18
N VAL A 18 -3.68 -0.01 -2.44
CA VAL A 18 -3.63 -0.56 -1.08
C VAL A 18 -4.52 0.24 -0.12
N LYS A 19 -4.50 1.57 -0.20
CA LYS A 19 -5.37 2.44 0.60
C LYS A 19 -6.85 2.19 0.31
N THR A 20 -7.20 1.98 -0.96
CA THR A 20 -8.57 1.65 -1.36
C THR A 20 -9.01 0.29 -0.83
N ALA A 21 -8.13 -0.73 -0.89
CA ALA A 21 -8.41 -2.05 -0.32
C ALA A 21 -8.57 -1.98 1.21
N TRP A 22 -7.70 -1.23 1.89
CA TRP A 22 -7.76 -0.99 3.32
C TRP A 22 -9.04 -0.27 3.75
N ASP A 23 -9.45 0.77 3.00
CA ASP A 23 -10.66 1.54 3.27
C ASP A 23 -11.91 0.65 3.23
N LYS A 24 -12.01 -0.19 2.18
CA LYS A 24 -13.11 -1.15 1.97
C LYS A 24 -13.07 -2.34 2.94
N ALA A 25 -11.91 -2.65 3.53
CA ALA A 25 -11.79 -3.78 4.44
C ALA A 25 -12.62 -3.53 5.71
N PRO A 26 -13.32 -4.57 6.23
CA PRO A 26 -14.08 -4.47 7.47
C PRO A 26 -13.14 -4.14 8.64
N SER A 27 -13.62 -3.29 9.55
CA SER A 27 -12.88 -2.96 10.76
C SER A 27 -12.60 -4.21 11.58
N GLY A 28 -11.32 -4.49 11.80
CA GLY A 28 -10.87 -5.70 12.48
C GLY A 28 -9.34 -5.72 12.65
N PRO A 29 -8.79 -6.76 13.30
CA PRO A 29 -7.36 -6.88 13.57
C PRO A 29 -6.51 -6.80 12.29
N LYS A 30 -7.00 -7.39 11.18
CA LYS A 30 -6.38 -7.29 9.85
C LYS A 30 -6.24 -5.85 9.34
N LYS A 31 -7.31 -5.04 9.43
CA LYS A 31 -7.29 -3.62 9.04
C LYS A 31 -6.32 -2.80 9.91
N HIS A 32 -6.20 -3.16 11.19
CA HIS A 32 -5.27 -2.52 12.11
C HIS A 32 -3.81 -2.86 11.80
N GLU A 33 -3.49 -4.11 11.47
CA GLU A 33 -2.16 -4.51 11.00
C GLU A 33 -1.80 -3.85 9.66
N ALA A 34 -2.74 -3.87 8.72
CA ALA A 34 -2.62 -3.19 7.44
C ALA A 34 -2.32 -1.69 7.59
N LEU A 35 -2.96 -1.01 8.55
CA LEU A 35 -2.69 0.41 8.84
C LEU A 35 -1.24 0.64 9.30
N LYS A 36 -0.70 -0.22 10.17
CA LYS A 36 0.70 -0.11 10.63
C LYS A 36 1.68 -0.23 9.47
N HIS A 37 1.46 -1.21 8.59
CA HIS A 37 2.27 -1.40 7.40
C HIS A 37 2.12 -0.24 6.40
N TYR A 38 0.92 0.32 6.26
CA TYR A 38 0.67 1.46 5.37
C TYR A 38 1.38 2.72 5.85
N GLN A 39 1.37 2.98 7.17
CA GLN A 39 2.13 4.08 7.75
C GLN A 39 3.65 3.92 7.56
N ALA A 40 4.17 2.68 7.63
CA ALA A 40 5.56 2.40 7.31
C ALA A 40 5.87 2.71 5.84
N ALA A 41 4.97 2.32 4.93
CA ALA A 41 5.07 2.65 3.50
C ALA A 41 5.08 4.17 3.26
N GLU A 42 4.22 4.94 3.94
CA GLU A 42 4.21 6.41 3.81
C GLU A 42 5.52 7.06 4.27
N ARG A 43 6.09 6.56 5.36
CA ARG A 43 7.38 7.04 5.86
C ARG A 43 8.52 6.69 4.89
N ALA A 44 8.55 5.46 4.40
CA ALA A 44 9.55 5.01 3.43
C ALA A 44 9.45 5.78 2.10
N HIS A 45 8.24 6.05 1.63
CA HIS A 45 8.00 6.84 0.42
C HIS A 45 8.49 8.28 0.59
N THR A 46 8.19 8.89 1.74
CA THR A 46 8.69 10.24 2.10
C THR A 46 10.21 10.27 2.17
N ALA A 47 10.83 9.18 2.65
CA ALA A 47 12.28 9.01 2.68
C ALA A 47 12.90 8.68 1.31
N LYS A 48 12.11 8.64 0.22
CA LYS A 48 12.52 8.21 -1.13
C LYS A 48 13.14 6.82 -1.14
N ASN A 49 12.68 5.94 -0.25
CA ASN A 49 13.10 4.56 -0.18
C ASN A 49 12.04 3.68 -0.85
N ASP A 50 12.19 3.53 -2.16
CA ASP A 50 11.21 2.79 -2.96
C ASP A 50 11.15 1.30 -2.61
N ALA A 51 12.30 0.70 -2.29
CA ALA A 51 12.39 -0.71 -1.93
C ALA A 51 11.61 -1.03 -0.63
N ASP A 52 11.83 -0.22 0.41
CA ASP A 52 11.14 -0.41 1.70
C ASP A 52 9.64 -0.11 1.58
N THR A 53 9.29 0.88 0.77
CA THR A 53 7.88 1.18 0.47
C THR A 53 7.20 0.03 -0.25
N HIS A 54 7.85 -0.55 -1.27
CA HIS A 54 7.29 -1.72 -1.98
C HIS A 54 7.05 -2.89 -1.02
N LYS A 55 8.02 -3.17 -0.14
CA LYS A 55 7.93 -4.24 0.86
C LYS A 55 6.81 -3.98 1.86
N ALA A 56 6.69 -2.75 2.36
CA ALA A 56 5.65 -2.36 3.30
C ALA A 56 4.26 -2.49 2.66
N LEU A 57 4.07 -2.04 1.41
CA LEU A 57 2.79 -2.15 0.68
C LEU A 57 2.39 -3.61 0.39
N ASP A 58 3.36 -4.47 0.13
CA ASP A 58 3.13 -5.90 -0.01
C ASP A 58 2.61 -6.51 1.30
N ALA A 59 3.23 -6.12 2.42
CA ALA A 59 2.76 -6.52 3.75
C ALA A 59 1.35 -6.00 4.07
N VAL A 60 0.99 -4.78 3.64
CA VAL A 60 -0.40 -4.30 3.77
C VAL A 60 -1.36 -5.21 3.00
N THR A 61 -1.02 -5.55 1.75
CA THR A 61 -1.87 -6.40 0.90
C THR A 61 -2.03 -7.79 1.51
N ASN A 62 -0.94 -8.36 2.03
CA ASN A 62 -0.95 -9.66 2.70
C ASN A 62 -1.74 -9.64 4.03
N ALA A 63 -1.69 -8.53 4.78
CA ALA A 63 -2.48 -8.37 6.00
C ALA A 63 -3.99 -8.24 5.73
N LEU A 64 -4.35 -7.73 4.55
CA LEU A 64 -5.75 -7.56 4.11
C LEU A 64 -6.33 -8.81 3.43
N ALA A 65 -5.48 -9.72 2.94
CA ALA A 65 -5.89 -11.05 2.46
C ALA A 65 -6.43 -11.92 3.62
#